data_AF-A0A2V9ZUJ4-F1
#
_entry.id   AF-A0A2V9ZUJ4-F1
#
_cell.length_a   1.000
_cell.length_b   1.000
_cell.length_c   1.000
_cell.angle_alpha   90.00
_cell.angle_beta   90.00
_cell.angle_gamma   90.00
#
_symmetry.space_group_name_H-M   'P 1'
#
loop_
_entity.id
_entity.type
_entity.pdbx_description
1 polymer ?
#
loop_
_entity_poly.entity_id
_entity_poly.type
_entity_poly.pdbx_seq_one_letter_code
_entity_poly.pdbx_strand_id
1 'polypeptide(L)' 'MSQAVGIGVRYRTPIGPVRFDFGYNLNPPVFPSCTTDPQGKCIAGTFHPQQLRRFNVFFSIGQTF' A
#
# COMPACT_ATOMS: atom_id res chain seq x y z
N MET A 1 1.80 -14.49 7.15
CA MET A 1 0.39 -14.04 7.11
C MET A 1 0.38 -12.52 7.22
N SER A 2 -0.14 -11.82 6.21
CA SER A 2 -0.33 -10.36 6.24
C SER A 2 -1.78 -10.09 6.66
N GLN A 3 -1.97 -9.23 7.66
CA GLN A 3 -3.30 -8.80 8.10
C GLN A 3 -3.41 -7.30 7.90
N ALA A 4 -4.54 -6.87 7.36
CA ALA A 4 -4.88 -5.47 7.15
C ALA A 4 -6.29 -5.22 7.65
N VAL A 5 -6.51 -4.04 8.21
CA VAL A 5 -7.81 -3.54 8.65
C VAL A 5 -8.05 -2.23 7.94
N GLY A 6 -9.26 -1.99 7.47
CA GLY A 6 -9.60 -0.75 6.78
C GLY A 6 -10.98 -0.23 7.17
N ILE A 7 -11.15 1.07 7.02
CA ILE A 7 -12.43 1.78 7.18
C ILE A 7 -12.73 2.48 5.86
N GLY A 8 -13.97 2.37 5.39
CA GLY A 8 -14.43 3.01 4.17
C GLY A 8 -15.69 3.85 4.42
N VAL A 9 -15.74 5.04 3.83
CA VAL A 9 -16.90 5.93 3.86
C VAL A 9 -17.43 6.07 2.44
N ARG A 10 -18.77 6.02 2.31
CA ARG A 10 -19.48 6.25 1.05
C ARG A 10 -20.38 7.47 1.21
N TYR A 11 -20.23 8.45 0.32
CA TYR A 11 -21.02 9.67 0.33
C TYR A 11 -21.67 9.91 -1.03
N ARG A 12 -22.95 10.28 -1.04
CA ARG A 12 -23.66 10.63 -2.28
C ARG A 12 -23.43 12.12 -2.55
N THR A 13 -22.68 12.41 -3.60
CA THR A 13 -22.55 13.79 -4.11
C THR A 13 -23.44 13.97 -5.34
N PRO A 14 -23.83 15.21 -5.70
CA PRO A 14 -24.62 15.49 -6.91
C PRO A 14 -23.98 15.00 -8.22
N ILE A 15 -22.65 14.82 -8.24
CA ILE A 15 -21.88 14.33 -9.40
C ILE A 15 -21.67 12.80 -9.40
N GLY A 16 -22.14 12.10 -8.35
CA GLY A 16 -22.07 10.65 -8.23
C GLY A 16 -21.74 10.14 -6.83
N PRO A 17 -21.83 8.83 -6.59
CA PRO A 17 -21.36 8.24 -5.34
C PRO A 17 -19.84 8.35 -5.26
N VAL A 18 -19.36 8.87 -4.14
CA VAL A 18 -17.95 8.96 -3.80
C VAL A 18 -17.64 7.94 -2.73
N ARG A 19 -16.54 7.22 -2.90
CA ARG A 19 -16.03 6.25 -1.94
C ARG A 19 -14.61 6.63 -1.57
N PHE A 20 -14.35 6.67 -0.27
CA PHE A 20 -13.02 6.83 0.31
C PHE A 20 -12.75 5.63 1.21
N ASP A 21 -11.69 4.89 0.94
CA ASP A 21 -11.24 3.78 1.76
C ASP A 21 -9.84 4.06 2.31
N PHE A 22 -9.67 3.85 3.61
CA PHE A 22 -8.41 3.91 4.31
C PHE A 22 -8.08 2.51 4.82
N GLY A 23 -6.98 1.94 4.35
CA GLY A 23 -6.48 0.62 4.76
C GLY A 23 -5.19 0.74 5.56
N TYR A 24 -5.11 0.05 6.69
CA TYR A 24 -3.91 -0.08 7.51
C TYR A 24 -3.44 -1.53 7.59
N ASN A 25 -2.21 -1.78 7.15
CA ASN A 25 -1.56 -3.08 7.24
C ASN A 25 -1.01 -3.26 8.66
N LEU A 26 -1.64 -4.13 9.46
CA LEU A 26 -1.21 -4.48 10.82
C LEU A 26 0.12 -5.22 10.82
N ASN A 27 0.33 -6.10 9.83
CA ASN A 27 1.59 -6.80 9.61
C ASN A 27 2.08 -6.56 8.17
N PRO A 28 2.81 -5.47 7.91
CA PRO A 28 3.32 -5.18 6.58
C PRO A 28 4.39 -6.22 6.23
N PRO A 29 4.31 -6.88 5.06
CA PRO A 29 5.30 -7.87 4.66
C PRO A 29 6.65 -7.19 4.48
N VAL A 30 7.67 -7.82 5.07
CA VAL A 30 9.07 -7.41 4.96
C VAL A 30 9.72 -8.30 3.93
N PHE A 31 10.34 -7.71 2.92
CA PHE A 31 11.11 -8.42 1.91
C PHE A 31 12.59 -8.02 2.03
N PRO A 32 13.52 -8.97 1.84
CA PRO A 32 14.93 -8.63 1.77
C PRO A 32 15.16 -7.82 0.48
N SER A 33 15.60 -6.57 0.61
CA SER A 33 16.13 -5.80 -0.51
C SER A 33 17.63 -5.64 -0.38
N CYS A 34 18.31 -5.51 -1.50
CA CYS A 34 19.76 -5.34 -1.55
C CYS A 34 20.10 -3.94 -2.07
N THR A 35 21.18 -3.35 -1.58
CA THR A 35 21.76 -2.16 -2.21
C THR A 35 22.44 -2.60 -3.50
N THR A 36 22.01 -2.04 -4.63
CA THR A 36 22.62 -2.32 -5.95
C THR A 36 23.78 -1.38 -6.21
N ASP A 37 24.84 -1.90 -6.82
CA ASP A 37 25.88 -1.07 -7.43
C ASP A 37 25.34 -0.34 -8.69
N PRO A 38 26.12 0.57 -9.31
CA PRO A 38 25.72 1.24 -10.55
C PRO A 38 25.50 0.30 -11.75
N GLN A 39 25.92 -0.96 -11.66
CA GLN A 39 25.75 -2.00 -12.67
C GLN A 39 24.50 -2.87 -12.39
N GLY A 40 23.73 -2.55 -11.34
CA GLY A 40 22.50 -3.24 -10.97
C GLY A 40 22.72 -4.53 -10.16
N LYS A 41 23.94 -4.81 -9.72
CA LYS A 41 24.26 -6.02 -8.94
C LYS A 41 24.10 -5.77 -7.46
N CYS A 42 23.43 -6.69 -6.75
CA CYS A 42 23.35 -6.68 -5.29
C CYS A 42 24.76 -6.75 -4.68
N ILE A 43 25.10 -5.79 -3.82
CA ILE A 43 26.33 -5.82 -3.04
C ILE A 43 26.20 -6.90 -1.96
N ALA A 44 27.17 -7.82 -1.91
CA ALA A 44 27.15 -8.93 -0.95
C ALA A 44 27.30 -8.40 0.48
N GLY A 45 26.35 -8.74 1.37
CA GLY A 45 26.35 -8.34 2.78
C GLY A 45 25.47 -7.12 3.12
N THR A 46 24.91 -6.42 2.13
CA THR A 46 24.01 -5.27 2.32
C THR A 46 22.56 -5.64 1.98
N PHE A 47 22.01 -6.57 2.75
CA PHE A 47 20.56 -6.81 2.76
C PHE A 47 19.91 -5.93 3.83
N HIS A 48 18.93 -5.13 3.41
CA HIS A 48 18.12 -4.33 4.29
C HIS A 48 16.67 -4.82 4.24
N PRO A 49 15.98 -4.90 5.39
CA PRO A 49 14.56 -5.22 5.40
C PRO A 49 13.77 -4.07 4.79
N GLN A 50 13.14 -4.31 3.63
CA GLN A 50 12.23 -3.35 3.03
C GLN A 50 10.80 -3.71 3.41
N GLN A 51 10.16 -2.81 4.14
CA GLN A 51 8.80 -2.97 4.59
C GLN A 51 7.84 -2.26 3.64
N LEU A 52 6.75 -2.93 3.25
CA LEU A 52 5.69 -2.30 2.48
C LEU A 52 4.98 -1.19 3.27
N ARG A 53 4.40 -0.22 2.56
CA ARG A 53 3.68 0.89 3.17
C ARG A 53 2.56 0.37 4.08
N ARG A 54 2.49 0.95 5.28
CA ARG A 54 1.49 0.58 6.29
C ARG A 54 0.12 1.14 5.99
N PHE A 55 0.04 2.31 5.36
CA PHE A 55 -1.21 2.99 5.05
C PHE A 55 -1.48 2.95 3.55
N ASN A 56 -2.73 2.70 3.20
CA ASN A 56 -3.24 2.70 1.85
C ASN A 56 -4.48 3.60 1.83
N VAL A 57 -4.58 4.46 0.82
CA VAL A 57 -5.71 5.37 0.64
C VAL A 57 -6.24 5.15 -0.77
N PHE A 58 -7.53 4.85 -0.88
CA PHE A 58 -8.22 4.67 -2.14
C PHE A 58 -9.39 5.64 -2.21
N PHE A 59 -9.60 6.26 -3.37
CA PHE A 59 -10.80 7.05 -3.62
C PHE A 59 -11.35 6.73 -5.01
N SER A 60 -12.68 6.73 -5.13
CA SER A 60 -13.36 6.58 -6.42
C SER A 60 -14.58 7.50 -6.48
N ILE A 61 -14.81 8.10 -7.64
CA ILE A 61 -15.92 9.02 -7.92
C ILE A 61 -16.65 8.47 -9.16
N GLY A 62 -17.94 8.17 -9.05
CA GLY A 62 -18.74 7.62 -10.16
C GLY A 62 -19.32 6.25 -9.86
N GLN A 63 -19.85 5.56 -10.87
CA GLN A 63 -20.54 4.28 -10.69
C GLN A 63 -19.59 3.20 -10.15
N THR A 64 -19.84 2.74 -8.93
CA THR A 64 -19.17 1.59 -8.32
C THR A 64 -19.77 0.32 -8.92
N PHE A 65 -18.94 -0.52 -9.55
CA PHE A 65 -19.32 -1.81 -10.14
C PHE A 65 -20.02 -2.74 -9.13
#